data_AF-A0A7C7KVL2-F1
#
_entry.id   AF-A0A7C7KVL2-F1
#
_cell.length_a   1.000
_cell.length_b   1.000
_cell.length_c   1.000
_cell.angle_alpha   90.00
_cell.angle_beta   90.00
_cell.angle_gamma   90.00
#
_symmetry.space_group_name_H-M   'P 1'
#
loop_
_entity.id
_entity.type
_entity.pdbx_description
1 polymer ?
#
loop_
_entity_poly.entity_id
_entity_poly.type
_entity_poly.pdbx_seq_one_letter_code
_entity_poly.pdbx_strand_id
1 'polypeptide(L)'
;MTRMPDGPNVRGPGWSVAGAAQQMRKRPVVRHLRSGPAPLLIALALIAPVLSALFVAVLAPPLTRPAEGAVGTLGLSVRALPLNPEDKAQQKVGALIWRGGLVVTADDRDFGGLSDLTIDPAGREILAVSDSGRWLTATLSYDGAGQLAGMTATRFGHLRGVDGAPLQGKRRQDAEALTRLP
;
A
#
# COMPACT_ATOMS: atom_id res chain seq x y z
N MET A 1 -34.37 -64.03 7.70
CA MET A 1 -34.60 -65.48 7.52
C MET A 1 -33.38 -66.00 6.76
N THR A 2 -32.51 -66.90 7.22
CA THR A 2 -32.60 -67.89 8.30
C THR A 2 -31.19 -68.45 8.56
N ARG A 3 -30.76 -68.41 9.83
CA ARG A 3 -30.01 -69.43 10.61
C ARG A 3 -28.60 -69.91 10.17
N MET A 4 -27.70 -69.86 11.16
CA MET A 4 -26.43 -70.59 11.38
C MET A 4 -26.43 -72.06 10.89
N PRO A 5 -25.25 -72.69 10.76
CA PRO A 5 -24.88 -73.61 11.85
C PRO A 5 -23.39 -73.59 12.28
N ASP A 6 -23.21 -73.86 13.57
CA ASP A 6 -21.97 -74.13 14.30
C ASP A 6 -21.48 -75.58 14.16
N GLY A 7 -20.15 -75.76 14.26
CA GLY A 7 -19.47 -76.93 14.85
C GLY A 7 -19.38 -78.21 14.00
N PRO A 8 -18.39 -79.10 14.26
CA PRO A 8 -18.09 -79.55 15.62
C PRO A 8 -16.60 -79.58 16.01
N ASN A 9 -16.41 -79.48 17.33
CA ASN A 9 -15.19 -79.72 18.08
C ASN A 9 -15.21 -81.18 18.57
N VAL A 10 -14.14 -81.95 18.34
CA VAL A 10 -13.94 -83.24 19.01
C VAL A 10 -12.53 -83.29 19.57
N ARG A 11 -12.45 -83.23 20.92
CA ARG A 11 -11.28 -83.53 21.72
C ARG A 11 -11.23 -85.03 21.97
N GLY A 12 -10.09 -85.66 21.70
CA GLY A 12 -9.73 -86.97 22.23
C GLY A 12 -8.79 -86.81 23.43
N PRO A 13 -9.02 -87.48 24.57
CA PRO A 13 -8.12 -87.49 25.72
C PRO A 13 -7.19 -88.71 25.68
N GLY A 14 -5.94 -88.55 26.10
CA GLY A 14 -5.00 -89.65 26.24
C GLY A 14 -3.93 -89.32 27.27
N TRP A 15 -4.12 -89.82 28.49
CA TRP A 15 -3.13 -89.77 29.57
C TRP A 15 -1.94 -90.69 29.27
N SER A 16 -0.74 -90.28 29.69
CA SER A 16 0.25 -91.24 30.20
C SER A 16 1.21 -90.54 31.17
N VAL A 17 1.45 -91.21 32.29
CA VAL A 17 2.31 -90.81 33.40
C VAL A 17 3.66 -91.54 33.28
N ALA A 18 4.67 -90.98 33.92
CA ALA A 18 5.93 -91.60 34.36
C ALA A 18 7.13 -91.56 33.38
N GLY A 19 8.25 -91.08 33.91
CA GLY A 19 9.55 -91.10 33.24
C GLY A 19 10.54 -90.10 33.84
N ALA A 20 11.01 -90.39 35.05
CA ALA A 20 12.11 -89.65 35.69
C ALA A 20 13.43 -89.92 34.94
N ALA A 21 14.15 -88.87 34.54
CA ALA A 21 15.59 -88.91 34.31
C ALA A 21 16.20 -87.51 34.23
N GLN A 22 17.07 -87.22 35.20
CA GLN A 22 18.42 -86.68 34.97
C GLN A 22 18.57 -85.27 34.39
N GLN A 23 18.62 -84.30 35.29
CA GLN A 23 19.81 -83.47 35.54
C GLN A 23 20.68 -83.08 34.32
N MET A 24 20.39 -81.91 33.73
CA MET A 24 21.40 -81.06 33.11
C MET A 24 21.15 -79.60 33.47
N ARG A 25 22.10 -79.03 34.23
CA ARG A 25 22.14 -77.61 34.59
C ARG A 25 22.32 -76.77 33.32
N LYS A 26 21.30 -76.02 32.92
CA LYS A 26 21.44 -74.91 31.96
C LYS A 26 21.38 -73.59 32.73
N ARG A 27 22.48 -72.84 32.68
CA ARG A 27 22.62 -71.49 33.25
C ARG A 27 21.65 -70.52 32.54
N PRO A 28 21.02 -69.57 33.26
CA PRO A 28 20.08 -68.65 32.64
C PRO A 28 20.83 -67.56 31.87
N VAL A 29 20.59 -67.44 30.57
CA VAL A 29 20.90 -66.21 29.83
C VAL A 29 19.69 -65.29 29.99
N VAL A 30 19.85 -64.29 30.85
CA VAL A 30 18.88 -63.22 31.09
C VAL A 30 18.76 -62.41 29.80
N ARG A 31 17.66 -62.58 29.06
CA ARG A 31 17.35 -61.77 27.89
C ARG A 31 16.62 -60.51 28.38
N HIS A 32 17.37 -59.42 28.55
CA HIS A 32 16.81 -58.14 28.94
C HIS A 32 15.81 -57.64 27.89
N LEU A 33 14.59 -57.39 28.36
CA LEU A 33 13.52 -56.72 27.65
C LEU A 33 13.61 -55.21 27.96
N ARG A 34 13.25 -54.36 26.99
CA ARG A 34 13.05 -52.89 27.05
C ARG A 34 14.35 -52.09 26.96
N SER A 35 14.41 -50.95 26.27
CA SER A 35 13.42 -49.91 25.99
C SER A 35 13.86 -49.09 24.78
N GLY A 36 12.97 -48.81 23.82
CA GLY A 36 13.24 -47.79 22.79
C GLY A 36 13.27 -46.39 23.41
N PRO A 37 14.10 -45.45 22.91
CA PRO A 37 14.02 -44.08 23.35
C PRO A 37 12.71 -43.43 22.88
N ALA A 38 12.01 -42.86 23.85
CA ALA A 38 10.80 -42.06 23.75
C ALA A 38 11.00 -40.79 22.88
N PRO A 39 9.92 -40.20 22.36
CA PRO A 39 9.93 -39.19 21.29
C PRO A 39 10.21 -37.78 21.83
N LEU A 40 11.41 -37.54 22.36
CA LEU A 40 11.76 -36.24 22.95
C LEU A 40 12.84 -35.44 22.19
N LEU A 41 13.37 -35.95 21.07
CA LEU A 41 14.39 -35.24 20.28
C LEU A 41 13.89 -34.62 18.97
N ILE A 42 12.57 -34.62 18.71
CA ILE A 42 12.00 -33.90 17.56
C ILE A 42 11.46 -32.51 17.98
N ALA A 43 11.23 -32.27 19.28
CA ALA A 43 10.62 -31.03 19.76
C ALA A 43 11.58 -29.81 19.82
N LEU A 44 12.90 -29.99 19.63
CA LEU A 44 13.87 -28.87 19.69
C LEU A 44 14.47 -28.49 18.31
N ALA A 45 13.97 -29.07 17.22
CA ALA A 45 14.43 -28.74 15.85
C ALA A 45 13.48 -27.80 15.09
N LEU A 46 12.40 -27.32 15.71
CA LEU A 46 11.40 -26.46 15.07
C LEU A 46 11.25 -25.06 15.69
N ILE A 47 12.07 -24.70 16.69
CA ILE A 47 12.03 -23.36 17.31
C ILE A 47 13.02 -22.39 16.64
N ALA A 48 14.09 -22.89 16.03
CA ALA A 48 15.13 -22.06 15.41
C ALA A 48 14.70 -21.25 14.17
N PRO A 49 13.89 -21.77 13.21
CA PRO A 49 13.53 -20.99 12.03
C PRO A 49 12.42 -19.95 12.32
N VAL A 50 11.60 -20.16 13.36
CA VAL A 50 10.52 -19.24 13.73
C VAL A 50 11.07 -17.97 14.39
N LEU A 51 12.12 -18.08 15.23
CA LEU A 51 12.81 -16.91 15.78
C LEU A 51 13.61 -16.13 14.72
N SER A 52 14.14 -16.81 13.71
CA SER A 52 14.93 -16.17 12.65
C SER A 52 14.06 -15.34 11.68
N ALA A 53 12.86 -15.83 11.33
CA ALA A 53 11.88 -15.07 10.56
C ALA A 53 11.33 -13.84 11.33
N LEU A 54 11.21 -13.94 12.65
CA LEU A 54 10.76 -12.83 13.50
C LEU A 54 11.84 -11.74 13.66
N PHE A 55 13.13 -12.10 13.61
CA PHE A 55 14.23 -11.15 13.72
C PHE A 55 14.43 -10.30 12.45
N VAL A 56 14.17 -10.85 11.27
CA VAL A 56 14.27 -10.10 9.99
C VAL A 56 13.17 -9.03 9.87
N ALA A 57 11.98 -9.27 10.43
CA ALA A 57 10.89 -8.28 10.43
C ALA A 57 11.14 -7.08 11.37
N VAL A 58 11.97 -7.24 12.41
CA VAL A 58 12.30 -6.18 13.38
C VAL A 58 13.41 -5.24 12.86
N LEU A 59 14.24 -5.70 11.93
CA LEU A 59 15.32 -4.93 11.29
C LEU A 59 14.95 -4.35 9.92
N ALA A 60 13.76 -4.65 9.39
CA ALA A 60 13.27 -3.98 8.20
C ALA A 60 13.04 -2.49 8.53
N PRO A 61 13.69 -1.54 7.84
CA PRO A 61 13.34 -0.13 8.00
C PRO A 61 11.84 -0.01 7.70
N PRO A 62 11.07 0.77 8.49
CA PRO A 62 9.68 1.04 8.14
C PRO A 62 9.67 1.53 6.69
N LEU A 63 8.76 1.00 5.87
CA LEU A 63 8.45 1.61 4.58
C LEU A 63 7.99 3.03 4.91
N THR A 64 8.92 3.98 4.83
CA THR A 64 8.64 5.39 5.04
C THR A 64 7.66 5.78 3.96
N ARG A 65 6.36 5.81 4.29
CA ARG A 65 5.36 6.39 3.41
C ARG A 65 5.82 7.82 3.14
N PRO A 66 5.85 8.27 1.87
CA PRO A 66 6.10 9.68 1.60
C PRO A 66 5.14 10.50 2.46
N ALA A 67 5.66 11.53 3.11
CA ALA A 67 4.87 12.36 4.01
C ALA A 67 3.62 12.84 3.28
N GLU A 68 2.47 12.36 3.71
CA GLU A 68 1.18 12.76 3.16
C GLU A 68 1.04 14.27 3.40
N GLY A 69 0.91 15.06 2.33
CA GLY A 69 0.97 16.53 2.44
C GLY A 69 2.30 17.21 2.11
N ALA A 70 3.30 16.48 1.61
CA ALA A 70 4.56 17.09 1.16
C ALA A 70 4.32 18.14 0.06
N VAL A 71 5.07 19.25 0.13
CA VAL A 71 5.13 20.24 -0.94
C VAL A 71 6.13 19.72 -1.98
N GLY A 72 5.64 19.50 -3.20
CA GLY A 72 6.47 19.03 -4.31
C GLY A 72 6.75 20.11 -5.33
N THR A 73 7.62 19.79 -6.27
CA THR A 73 7.75 20.49 -7.56
C THR A 73 7.03 19.67 -8.61
N LEU A 74 6.19 20.32 -9.42
CA LEU A 74 5.46 19.66 -10.49
C LEU A 74 6.03 20.07 -11.84
N GLY A 75 6.38 19.08 -12.66
CA GLY A 75 6.79 19.29 -14.04
C GLY A 75 5.58 19.65 -14.89
N LEU A 76 5.52 20.90 -15.36
CA LEU A 76 4.42 21.36 -16.20
C LEU A 76 4.83 21.46 -17.66
N SER A 77 3.91 21.06 -18.54
CA SER A 77 3.91 21.45 -19.94
C SER A 77 2.88 22.55 -20.14
N VAL A 78 3.35 23.72 -20.57
CA VAL A 78 2.56 24.94 -20.71
C VAL A 78 2.64 25.44 -22.15
N ARG A 79 1.50 25.81 -22.73
CA ARG A 79 1.45 26.50 -24.01
C ARG A 79 0.42 27.62 -23.99
N ALA A 80 0.70 28.70 -24.72
CA ALA A 80 -0.27 29.76 -24.93
C ALA A 80 -1.50 29.25 -25.70
N LEU A 81 -2.67 29.73 -25.29
CA LEU A 81 -3.96 29.46 -25.90
C LEU A 81 -4.53 30.77 -26.45
N PRO A 82 -4.77 30.87 -27.78
CA PRO A 82 -5.47 32.03 -28.33
C PRO A 82 -6.93 32.04 -27.85
N LEU A 83 -7.54 33.23 -27.83
CA LEU A 83 -8.97 33.39 -27.54
C LEU A 83 -9.83 32.56 -28.49
N ASN A 84 -9.57 32.71 -29.80
CA ASN A 84 -10.29 32.02 -30.84
C ASN A 84 -9.31 31.17 -31.66
N PRO A 85 -9.49 29.84 -31.71
CA PRO A 85 -8.60 28.96 -32.47
C PRO A 85 -8.77 29.10 -33.99
N GLU A 86 -9.93 29.58 -34.46
CA GLU A 86 -10.23 29.80 -35.88
C GLU A 86 -9.74 31.17 -36.36
N ASP A 87 -9.81 32.19 -35.50
CA ASP A 87 -9.25 33.52 -35.73
C ASP A 87 -8.27 33.92 -34.63
N LYS A 88 -6.98 33.63 -34.86
CA LYS A 88 -5.90 33.93 -33.90
C LYS A 88 -5.65 35.43 -33.71
N ALA A 89 -6.17 36.30 -34.59
CA ALA A 89 -6.06 37.74 -34.46
C ALA A 89 -7.17 38.33 -33.56
N GLN A 90 -8.24 37.57 -33.27
CA GLN A 90 -9.29 38.03 -32.38
C GLN A 90 -8.76 38.18 -30.94
N GLN A 91 -8.84 39.41 -30.41
CA GLN A 91 -8.40 39.73 -29.05
C GLN A 91 -9.51 40.34 -28.18
N LYS A 92 -10.74 40.45 -28.70
CA LYS A 92 -11.85 41.07 -27.99
C LYS A 92 -13.14 40.26 -28.12
N VAL A 93 -13.93 40.31 -27.06
CA VAL A 93 -15.31 39.84 -27.03
C VAL A 93 -16.15 40.94 -26.38
N GLY A 94 -16.91 41.68 -27.20
CA GLY A 94 -17.62 42.88 -26.73
C GLY A 94 -16.65 43.91 -26.12
N ALA A 95 -16.88 44.27 -24.85
CA ALA A 95 -16.04 45.19 -24.09
C ALA A 95 -14.80 44.51 -23.44
N LEU A 96 -14.70 43.17 -23.50
CA LEU A 96 -13.63 42.42 -22.85
C LEU A 96 -12.42 42.30 -23.77
N ILE A 97 -11.23 42.48 -23.20
CA ILE A 97 -9.94 42.28 -23.86
C ILE A 97 -9.35 40.97 -23.38
N TRP A 98 -9.01 40.09 -24.31
CA TRP A 98 -8.27 38.87 -24.01
C TRP A 98 -6.86 39.22 -23.54
N ARG A 99 -6.51 38.78 -22.33
CA ARG A 99 -5.19 39.03 -21.72
C ARG A 99 -4.22 37.86 -21.89
N GLY A 100 -4.58 36.88 -22.72
CA GLY A 100 -3.87 35.62 -22.87
C GLY A 100 -4.55 34.47 -22.12
N GLY A 101 -4.20 33.25 -22.49
CA GLY A 101 -4.66 32.03 -21.84
C GLY A 101 -3.59 30.95 -21.98
N LEU A 102 -3.63 29.97 -21.09
CA LEU A 102 -2.65 28.88 -21.05
C LEU A 102 -3.37 27.54 -21.07
N VAL A 103 -2.86 26.59 -21.85
CA VAL A 103 -3.10 25.17 -21.59
C VAL A 103 -1.95 24.67 -20.75
N VAL A 104 -2.30 24.13 -19.58
CA VAL A 104 -1.36 23.62 -18.60
C VAL A 104 -1.66 22.15 -18.37
N THR A 105 -0.62 21.33 -18.44
CA THR A 105 -0.69 19.89 -18.17
C THR A 105 0.48 19.49 -17.28
N ALA A 106 0.31 18.42 -16.51
CA ALA A 106 1.34 17.87 -15.65
C ALA A 106 1.31 16.34 -15.71
N ASP A 107 2.46 15.72 -15.49
CA ASP A 107 2.56 14.26 -15.31
C ASP A 107 2.27 13.88 -13.84
N ASP A 108 1.08 14.24 -13.38
CA ASP A 108 0.56 13.91 -12.06
C ASP A 108 -0.95 13.67 -12.20
N ARG A 109 -1.39 12.48 -11.81
CA ARG A 109 -2.79 12.05 -11.92
C ARG A 109 -3.75 12.91 -11.09
N ASP A 110 -3.22 13.59 -10.06
CA ASP A 110 -3.97 14.42 -9.12
C ASP A 110 -3.83 15.92 -9.49
N PHE A 111 -3.24 16.24 -10.65
CA PHE A 111 -3.23 17.60 -11.21
C PHE A 111 -4.53 17.91 -11.97
N GLY A 112 -5.11 19.07 -11.69
CA GLY A 112 -6.33 19.55 -12.32
C GLY A 112 -7.35 19.97 -11.28
N GLY A 113 -8.64 20.01 -11.69
CA GLY A 113 -9.75 20.38 -10.80
C GLY A 113 -9.56 21.73 -10.13
N LEU A 114 -8.87 22.67 -10.78
CA LEU A 114 -8.65 24.02 -10.25
C LEU A 114 -9.97 24.79 -10.30
N SER A 115 -10.41 25.28 -9.14
CA SER A 115 -11.72 25.91 -8.99
C SER A 115 -11.65 27.42 -8.79
N ASP A 116 -10.61 27.90 -8.12
CA ASP A 116 -10.40 29.34 -7.92
C ASP A 116 -8.91 29.68 -7.97
N LEU A 117 -8.60 30.94 -8.29
CA LEU A 117 -7.25 31.48 -8.38
C LEU A 117 -7.20 32.95 -7.95
N THR A 118 -6.08 33.37 -7.40
CA THR A 118 -5.71 34.78 -7.23
C THR A 118 -4.37 35.02 -7.89
N ILE A 119 -4.19 36.24 -8.40
CA ILE A 119 -2.91 36.75 -8.86
C ILE A 119 -2.46 37.82 -7.87
N ASP A 120 -1.17 37.89 -7.59
CA ASP A 120 -0.62 38.94 -6.74
C ASP A 120 -0.78 40.34 -7.38
N PRO A 121 -0.69 41.44 -6.60
CA PRO A 121 -0.86 42.78 -7.14
C PRO A 121 0.16 43.16 -8.24
N ALA A 122 1.31 42.48 -8.28
CA ALA A 122 2.32 42.69 -9.31
C ALA A 122 2.01 41.94 -10.61
N GLY A 123 1.01 41.05 -10.62
CA GLY A 123 0.66 40.24 -11.80
C GLY A 123 1.63 39.09 -12.08
N ARG A 124 2.48 38.71 -11.12
CA ARG A 124 3.59 37.77 -11.35
C ARG A 124 3.38 36.41 -10.72
N GLU A 125 2.65 36.33 -9.62
CA GLU A 125 2.47 35.07 -8.90
C GLU A 125 0.99 34.69 -8.89
N ILE A 126 0.69 33.46 -9.26
CA ILE A 126 -0.63 32.86 -9.14
C ILE A 126 -0.66 31.90 -7.96
N LEU A 127 -1.76 31.93 -7.20
CA LEU A 127 -2.15 30.89 -6.26
C LEU A 127 -3.50 30.35 -6.71
N ALA A 128 -3.61 29.05 -6.91
CA ALA A 128 -4.85 28.37 -7.25
C ALA A 128 -5.17 27.27 -6.23
N VAL A 129 -6.47 26.99 -6.05
CA VAL A 129 -6.97 25.88 -5.24
C VAL A 129 -7.79 24.93 -6.10
N SER A 130 -7.86 23.67 -5.67
CA SER A 130 -8.61 22.62 -6.34
C SER A 130 -9.68 21.99 -5.46
N ASP A 131 -10.74 21.53 -6.10
CA ASP A 131 -11.80 20.67 -5.55
C ASP A 131 -11.28 19.32 -4.99
N SER A 132 -10.03 18.96 -5.28
CA SER A 132 -9.32 17.79 -4.76
C SER A 132 -8.53 18.06 -3.46
N GLY A 133 -8.64 19.26 -2.90
CA GLY A 133 -7.98 19.62 -1.65
C GLY A 133 -6.50 19.99 -1.84
N ARG A 134 -6.16 20.52 -3.02
CA ARG A 134 -4.79 20.91 -3.37
C ARG A 134 -4.68 22.42 -3.58
N TRP A 135 -3.47 22.93 -3.43
CA TRP A 135 -3.09 24.26 -3.87
C TRP A 135 -1.90 24.17 -4.84
N LEU A 136 -1.80 25.16 -5.72
CA LEU A 136 -0.68 25.36 -6.64
C LEU A 136 -0.25 26.81 -6.62
N THR A 137 1.06 27.06 -6.59
CA THR A 137 1.63 28.38 -6.84
C THR A 137 2.58 28.33 -8.02
N ALA A 138 2.63 29.41 -8.81
CA ALA A 138 3.52 29.50 -9.95
C ALA A 138 3.80 30.96 -10.33
N THR A 139 4.89 31.17 -11.07
CA THR A 139 5.24 32.47 -11.63
C THR A 139 4.68 32.59 -13.05
N LEU A 140 3.93 33.64 -13.33
CA LEU A 140 3.41 33.98 -14.65
C LEU A 140 4.46 34.73 -15.48
N SER A 141 4.44 34.50 -16.78
CA SER A 141 5.31 35.19 -17.74
C SER A 141 4.48 35.79 -18.87
N TYR A 142 4.93 36.95 -19.36
CA TYR A 142 4.22 37.76 -20.34
C TYR A 142 5.11 38.01 -21.56
N ASP A 143 4.49 38.15 -22.73
CA ASP A 143 5.19 38.54 -23.95
C ASP A 143 5.51 40.06 -23.97
N GLY A 144 6.19 40.50 -25.03
CA GLY A 144 6.55 41.92 -25.20
C GLY A 144 5.36 42.87 -25.34
N ALA A 145 4.14 42.34 -25.59
CA ALA A 145 2.90 43.10 -25.63
C ALA A 145 2.14 43.07 -24.29
N GLY A 146 2.69 42.40 -23.27
CA GLY A 146 2.08 42.26 -21.95
C GLY A 146 0.91 41.26 -21.89
N GLN A 147 0.87 40.30 -22.82
CA GLN A 147 -0.10 39.19 -22.82
C GLN A 147 0.46 37.99 -22.09
N LEU A 148 -0.39 37.25 -21.37
CA LEU A 148 0.01 36.04 -20.68
C LEU A 148 0.51 35.01 -21.70
N ALA A 149 1.78 34.62 -21.55
CA ALA A 149 2.50 33.80 -22.52
C ALA A 149 2.95 32.45 -21.95
N GLY A 150 3.12 32.36 -20.63
CA GLY A 150 3.54 31.12 -19.98
C GLY A 150 3.49 31.20 -18.47
N MET A 151 3.93 30.11 -17.84
CA MET A 151 4.00 29.96 -16.40
C MET A 151 5.16 29.02 -16.04
N THR A 152 5.89 29.29 -14.96
CA THR A 152 7.07 28.54 -14.54
C THR A 152 7.05 28.22 -13.04
N ALA A 153 7.93 27.30 -12.63
CA ALA A 153 8.27 27.00 -11.23
C ALA A 153 7.06 26.72 -10.33
N THR A 154 6.45 25.54 -10.49
CA THR A 154 5.22 25.24 -9.75
C THR A 154 5.48 24.46 -8.49
N ARG A 155 5.06 25.03 -7.37
CA ARG A 155 4.91 24.32 -6.11
C ARG A 155 3.47 23.91 -5.97
N PHE A 156 3.27 22.74 -5.41
CA PHE A 156 1.94 22.20 -5.18
C PHE A 156 1.94 21.43 -3.87
N GLY A 157 0.79 21.39 -3.23
CA GLY A 157 0.63 20.72 -1.95
C GLY A 157 -0.82 20.52 -1.60
N HIS A 158 -1.05 19.94 -0.44
CA HIS A 158 -2.40 19.74 0.08
C HIS A 158 -2.82 20.96 0.89
N LEU A 159 -4.11 21.31 0.79
CA LEU A 159 -4.76 22.18 1.75
C LEU A 159 -4.70 21.50 3.11
N ARG A 160 -4.48 22.30 4.16
CA ARG A 160 -4.29 21.82 5.52
C ARG A 160 -5.44 22.26 6.40
N GLY A 161 -5.84 21.39 7.31
CA GLY A 161 -6.77 21.71 8.38
C GLY A 161 -6.13 22.61 9.43
N VAL A 162 -6.95 23.01 10.40
CA VAL A 162 -6.51 23.82 11.56
C VAL A 162 -5.48 23.09 12.43
N ASP A 163 -5.43 21.77 12.34
CA ASP A 163 -4.45 20.88 12.98
C ASP A 163 -3.13 20.76 12.20
N GLY A 164 -3.03 21.43 11.03
CA GLY A 164 -1.88 21.38 10.15
C GLY A 164 -1.76 20.11 9.31
N ALA A 165 -2.65 19.13 9.51
CA ALA A 165 -2.72 17.92 8.72
C ALA A 165 -3.39 18.18 7.36
N PRO A 166 -3.06 17.41 6.30
CA PRO A 166 -3.81 17.48 5.05
C PRO A 166 -5.31 17.28 5.28
N LEU A 167 -6.14 18.06 4.59
CA LEU A 167 -7.58 17.83 4.58
C LEU A 167 -7.87 16.45 3.98
N GLN A 168 -8.71 15.67 4.66
CA GLN A 168 -9.06 14.31 4.24
C GLN A 168 -10.57 14.19 3.96
N GLY A 169 -10.90 13.48 2.88
CA GLY A 169 -12.27 13.20 2.44
C GLY A 169 -12.88 14.32 1.60
N LYS A 170 -13.60 13.94 0.54
CA LYS A 170 -14.06 14.85 -0.53
C LYS A 170 -14.74 16.11 0.00
N ARG A 171 -15.70 15.98 0.92
CA ARG A 171 -16.43 17.14 1.47
C ARG A 171 -15.54 18.21 2.11
N ARG A 172 -14.39 17.83 2.69
CA ARG A 172 -13.47 18.80 3.31
C ARG A 172 -12.44 19.33 2.31
N GLN A 173 -12.22 18.63 1.22
CA GLN A 173 -11.23 18.95 0.19
C GLN A 173 -11.80 19.84 -0.93
N ASP A 174 -13.13 19.93 -1.03
CA ASP A 174 -13.89 20.63 -2.08
C ASP A 174 -13.77 22.18 -1.94
N ALA A 175 -12.62 22.72 -2.33
CA ALA A 175 -12.35 24.14 -2.27
C ALA A 175 -12.81 24.85 -3.55
N GLU A 176 -13.80 25.72 -3.42
CA GLU A 176 -14.42 26.44 -4.56
C GLU A 176 -14.16 27.96 -4.52
N ALA A 177 -13.47 28.44 -3.50
CA ALA A 177 -13.17 29.85 -3.35
C ALA A 177 -11.88 30.07 -2.56
N LEU A 178 -11.17 31.13 -2.88
CA LEU A 178 -10.03 31.65 -2.13
C LEU A 178 -10.12 33.17 -2.00
N THR A 179 -9.53 33.69 -0.93
CA THR A 179 -9.37 35.12 -0.75
C THR A 179 -8.02 35.41 -0.12
N ARG A 180 -7.36 36.48 -0.58
CA ARG A 180 -6.12 36.96 0.01
C ARG A 180 -6.46 38.03 1.02
N LEU A 181 -6.16 37.76 2.29
CA LEU A 181 -6.33 38.73 3.37
C LEU A 181 -5.28 39.85 3.25
N PRO A 182 -5.62 41.09 3.67
CA PRO A 182 -4.72 42.25 3.65
C PRO A 182 -3.52 42.10 4.59
#